data_AF-A0A382SA92-F1
#
_entry.id   AF-A0A382SA92-F1
#
_cell.length_a   1.000
_cell.length_b   1.000
_cell.length_c   1.000
_cell.angle_alpha   90.00
_cell.angle_beta   90.00
_cell.angle_gamma   90.00
#
_symmetry.space_group_name_H-M   'P 1'
#
loop_
_entity.id
_entity.type
_entity.pdbx_description
1 polymer ?
#
loop_
_entity_poly.entity_id
_entity_poly.type
_entity_poly.pdbx_seq_one_letter_code
_entity_poly.pdbx_strand_id
1 'polypeptide(L)'
;MPASHNISSHRRTYNKLVANEMMEDFALRFTSRRARKWPYSRIANTALGIVSFMVLEAIGGAITLSYGFVNAAWAIVALIVVVFISGTPISYYAARYGVDIDLLSRGAGFGYAGSTIASLVYASFTFIFFALEAAIMSMALELLLGIPLYIGYAISALIVLPLVSHGIAYISRFQAWSQPVWVVLQLIPLFYVFHHPESSVQGWFAYEGEAGSEAASFNILLFGAASAVLMSLVAQIGEQADFLR
;
A
#
# COMPACT_ATOMS: atom_id res chain seq x y z
N MET A 1 44.09 -37.03 38.38
CA MET A 1 43.93 -36.78 36.93
C MET A 1 42.47 -36.49 36.63
N PRO A 2 42.10 -35.26 36.22
CA PRO A 2 40.85 -35.02 35.51
C PRO A 2 41.14 -34.78 34.01
N ALA A 3 40.27 -35.32 33.16
CA ALA A 3 40.39 -35.31 31.70
C ALA A 3 40.15 -33.91 31.12
N SER A 4 41.05 -33.47 30.24
CA SER A 4 40.89 -32.28 29.41
C SER A 4 39.93 -32.57 28.26
N HIS A 5 38.70 -32.07 28.32
CA HIS A 5 37.82 -32.03 27.16
C HIS A 5 38.30 -30.94 26.19
N ASN A 6 38.95 -31.36 25.11
CA ASN A 6 39.27 -30.50 23.98
C ASN A 6 37.98 -30.18 23.22
N ILE A 7 37.49 -28.95 23.35
CA ILE A 7 36.35 -28.44 22.56
C ILE A 7 36.93 -28.00 21.20
N SER A 8 36.57 -28.70 20.13
CA SER A 8 37.02 -28.38 18.78
C SER A 8 36.45 -27.04 18.30
N SER A 9 37.33 -26.09 18.01
CA SER A 9 36.97 -24.79 17.45
C SER A 9 36.72 -24.89 15.93
N HIS A 10 35.59 -25.45 15.53
CA HIS A 10 35.02 -25.13 14.22
C HIS A 10 34.19 -23.85 14.32
N ARG A 11 34.87 -22.70 14.41
CA ARG A 11 34.25 -21.41 14.12
C ARG A 11 33.97 -21.37 12.61
N ARG A 12 32.71 -21.56 12.22
CA ARG A 12 32.25 -21.18 10.87
C ARG A 12 32.43 -19.68 10.75
N THR A 13 33.39 -19.27 9.92
CA THR A 13 33.54 -17.87 9.51
C THR A 13 32.38 -17.52 8.58
N TYR A 14 31.28 -17.03 9.15
CA TYR A 14 30.25 -16.39 8.33
C TYR A 14 30.79 -15.06 7.82
N ASN A 15 30.71 -14.87 6.50
CA ASN A 15 31.06 -13.62 5.84
C ASN A 15 30.33 -12.46 6.54
N LYS A 16 31.06 -11.42 6.94
CA LYS A 16 30.51 -10.23 7.59
C LYS A 16 29.48 -9.45 6.74
N LEU A 17 29.36 -9.78 5.46
CA LEU A 17 28.30 -9.28 4.57
C LEU A 17 26.92 -9.92 4.84
N VAL A 18 26.88 -11.06 5.53
CA VAL A 18 25.65 -11.78 5.95
C VAL A 18 25.35 -11.52 7.43
N ALA A 19 26.25 -10.87 8.17
CA ALA A 19 26.08 -10.58 9.59
C ALA A 19 25.33 -9.25 9.82
N ASN A 20 24.14 -9.12 9.25
CA ASN A 20 23.14 -8.22 9.79
C ASN A 20 21.97 -9.05 10.31
N GLU A 21 22.23 -9.85 11.35
CA GLU A 21 21.24 -10.68 12.06
C GLU A 21 20.06 -9.84 12.61
N MET A 22 20.23 -8.52 12.72
CA MET A 22 19.14 -7.58 13.08
C MET A 22 18.20 -7.23 11.92
N MET A 23 18.56 -7.53 10.67
CA MET A 23 17.73 -7.31 9.48
C MET A 23 16.97 -8.57 9.05
N GLU A 24 17.56 -9.77 9.24
CA GLU A 24 16.93 -11.03 8.83
C GLU A 24 15.98 -11.64 9.88
N ASP A 25 16.24 -11.44 11.18
CA ASP A 25 15.49 -12.17 12.23
C ASP A 25 14.08 -11.60 12.49
N PHE A 26 13.74 -10.43 11.93
CA PHE A 26 12.36 -9.92 11.97
C PHE A 26 11.50 -10.53 10.87
N ALA A 27 12.04 -10.93 9.72
CA ALA A 27 11.22 -11.47 8.63
C ALA A 27 10.55 -12.83 8.97
N LEU A 28 11.03 -13.55 9.99
CA LEU A 28 10.60 -14.90 10.32
C LEU A 28 10.10 -15.11 11.77
N ARG A 29 10.19 -14.10 12.65
CA ARG A 29 9.78 -14.23 14.07
C ARG A 29 9.06 -13.00 14.61
N PHE A 30 8.16 -13.28 15.55
CA PHE A 30 7.45 -12.35 16.44
C PHE A 30 8.29 -11.12 16.81
N THR A 31 7.76 -9.92 16.60
CA THR A 31 8.44 -8.68 16.98
C THR A 31 8.54 -8.57 18.51
N SER A 32 9.76 -8.63 19.04
CA SER A 32 9.98 -8.53 20.48
C SER A 32 9.43 -7.21 21.05
N ARG A 33 8.80 -7.26 22.24
CA ARG A 33 8.20 -6.08 22.93
C ARG A 33 9.17 -4.90 23.09
N ARG A 34 10.49 -5.13 23.03
CA ARG A 34 11.55 -4.12 23.19
C ARG A 34 11.73 -3.24 21.93
N ALA A 35 11.21 -3.65 20.78
CA ALA A 35 11.24 -2.87 19.53
C ALA A 35 10.12 -1.81 19.43
N ARG A 36 9.09 -1.87 20.29
CA ARG A 36 7.93 -0.96 20.31
C ARG A 36 8.26 0.39 20.94
N LYS A 37 9.14 1.16 20.30
CA LYS A 37 9.63 2.46 20.81
C LYS A 37 9.11 3.68 20.04
N TRP A 38 8.19 3.47 19.10
CA TRP A 38 7.80 4.52 18.15
C TRP A 38 6.58 5.29 18.69
N PRO A 39 6.63 6.63 18.77
CA PRO A 39 5.51 7.44 19.22
C PRO A 39 4.35 7.37 18.19
N TYR A 40 3.11 7.50 18.67
CA TYR A 40 1.90 7.41 17.84
C TYR A 40 1.90 8.36 16.64
N SER A 41 2.50 9.55 16.78
CA SER A 41 2.63 10.52 15.69
C SER A 41 3.49 10.00 14.54
N ARG A 42 4.55 9.24 14.83
CA ARG A 42 5.40 8.64 13.78
C ARG A 42 4.71 7.47 13.10
N ILE A 43 3.90 6.70 13.83
CA ILE A 43 3.07 5.63 13.27
C ILE A 43 2.01 6.21 12.32
N ALA A 44 1.30 7.27 12.75
CA ALA A 44 0.33 7.95 11.91
C ALA A 44 0.97 8.55 10.63
N ASN A 45 2.18 9.12 10.76
CA ASN A 45 2.88 9.68 9.61
C ASN A 45 3.38 8.60 8.63
N THR A 46 3.84 7.45 9.14
CA THR A 46 4.18 6.30 8.30
C THR A 46 2.92 5.74 7.62
N ALA A 47 1.79 5.66 8.32
CA ALA A 47 0.51 5.23 7.74
C ALA A 47 0.06 6.16 6.60
N LEU A 48 0.21 7.48 6.75
CA LEU A 48 -0.09 8.43 5.67
C LEU A 48 0.75 8.18 4.42
N GLY A 49 2.04 7.86 4.58
CA GLY A 49 2.86 7.53 3.41
C GLY A 49 2.56 6.16 2.81
N ILE A 50 2.03 5.20 3.58
CA ILE A 50 1.50 3.93 3.04
C ILE A 50 0.24 4.19 2.19
N VAL A 51 -0.56 5.22 2.49
CA VAL A 51 -1.75 5.55 1.70
C VAL A 51 -1.41 6.44 0.48
N SER A 52 -0.16 6.83 0.29
CA SER A 52 0.27 7.76 -0.77
C SER A 52 0.43 7.12 -2.17
N PHE A 53 -0.26 6.01 -2.44
CA PHE A 53 -0.25 5.34 -3.74
C PHE A 53 -0.94 6.21 -4.81
N MET A 54 -0.25 6.49 -5.91
CA MET A 54 -0.84 7.20 -7.05
C MET A 54 -1.93 6.36 -7.73
N VAL A 55 -1.81 5.03 -7.64
CA VAL A 55 -2.80 4.10 -8.18
C VAL A 55 -4.17 4.30 -7.56
N LEU A 56 -4.26 4.56 -6.26
CA LEU A 56 -5.56 4.77 -5.60
C LEU A 56 -6.26 6.04 -6.11
N GLU A 57 -5.50 7.10 -6.35
CA GLU A 57 -6.02 8.32 -6.95
C GLU A 57 -6.47 8.08 -8.40
N ALA A 58 -5.65 7.39 -9.20
CA ALA A 58 -5.99 7.06 -10.58
C ALA A 58 -7.26 6.20 -10.66
N ILE A 59 -7.41 5.21 -9.78
CA ILE A 59 -8.62 4.39 -9.68
C ILE A 59 -9.82 5.25 -9.27
N GLY A 60 -9.67 6.11 -8.26
CA GLY A 60 -10.72 7.03 -7.81
C GLY A 60 -11.20 7.98 -8.93
N GLY A 61 -10.26 8.51 -9.71
CA GLY A 61 -10.56 9.31 -10.90
C GLY A 61 -11.26 8.49 -11.97
N ALA A 62 -10.75 7.30 -12.30
CA ALA A 62 -11.32 6.41 -13.31
C ALA A 62 -12.77 6.02 -13.00
N ILE A 63 -13.08 5.63 -11.75
CA ILE A 63 -14.46 5.28 -11.39
C ILE A 63 -15.40 6.49 -11.45
N THR A 64 -14.90 7.69 -11.15
CA THR A 64 -15.69 8.93 -11.23
C THR A 64 -15.98 9.29 -12.68
N LEU A 65 -14.97 9.13 -13.56
CA LEU A 65 -15.11 9.31 -15.01
C LEU A 65 -16.06 8.29 -15.62
N SER A 66 -15.98 7.02 -15.24
CA SER A 66 -16.79 5.96 -15.86
C SER A 66 -18.22 5.87 -15.30
N TYR A 67 -18.43 6.06 -14.00
CA TYR A 67 -19.71 5.77 -13.33
C TYR A 67 -20.42 7.02 -12.77
N GLY A 68 -19.83 8.20 -12.93
CA GLY A 68 -20.34 9.46 -12.43
C GLY A 68 -20.07 9.69 -10.93
N PHE A 69 -20.20 10.95 -10.51
CA PHE A 69 -19.87 11.38 -9.15
C PHE A 69 -20.73 10.69 -8.10
N VAL A 70 -22.06 10.63 -8.31
CA VAL A 70 -23.01 10.12 -7.32
C VAL A 70 -22.71 8.66 -6.97
N ASN A 71 -22.54 7.81 -7.98
CA ASN A 71 -22.29 6.39 -7.79
C ASN A 71 -20.90 6.12 -7.22
N ALA A 72 -19.88 6.83 -7.72
CA ALA A 72 -18.51 6.71 -7.22
C ALA A 72 -18.40 7.14 -5.75
N ALA A 73 -19.03 8.25 -5.36
CA ALA A 73 -19.04 8.73 -3.97
C ALA A 73 -19.68 7.70 -3.01
N TRP A 74 -20.84 7.14 -3.37
CA TRP A 74 -21.46 6.08 -2.57
C TRP A 74 -20.61 4.82 -2.49
N ALA A 75 -19.96 4.42 -3.59
CA ALA A 75 -19.07 3.26 -3.61
C ALA A 75 -17.85 3.47 -2.71
N ILE A 76 -17.26 4.67 -2.70
CA ILE A 76 -16.17 5.04 -1.79
C ILE A 76 -16.62 5.01 -0.33
N VAL A 77 -17.80 5.55 -0.02
CA VAL A 77 -18.36 5.48 1.35
C VAL A 77 -18.58 4.02 1.77
N ALA A 78 -19.14 3.19 0.90
CA ALA A 78 -19.31 1.77 1.17
C ALA A 78 -17.97 1.08 1.44
N LEU A 79 -16.94 1.34 0.62
CA LEU A 79 -15.58 0.83 0.83
C LEU A 79 -15.03 1.23 2.21
N ILE A 80 -15.13 2.51 2.57
CA ILE A 80 -14.68 3.03 3.88
C ILE A 80 -15.34 2.26 5.01
N VAL A 81 -16.65 2.01 4.92
CA VAL A 81 -17.40 1.26 5.93
C VAL A 81 -16.87 -0.17 6.05
N VAL A 82 -16.67 -0.91 4.94
CA VAL A 82 -16.17 -2.30 5.09
C VAL A 82 -14.71 -2.33 5.54
N VAL A 83 -13.86 -1.42 5.08
CA VAL A 83 -12.47 -1.31 5.55
C VAL A 83 -12.45 -1.01 7.04
N PHE A 84 -13.32 -0.14 7.54
CA PHE A 84 -13.38 0.17 8.96
C PHE A 84 -13.88 -1.03 9.78
N ILE A 85 -14.95 -1.70 9.35
CA ILE A 85 -15.53 -2.87 10.04
C ILE A 85 -14.56 -4.06 10.04
N SER A 86 -13.90 -4.33 8.91
CA SER A 86 -12.98 -5.47 8.77
C SER A 86 -11.57 -5.18 9.27
N GLY A 87 -11.05 -3.97 9.02
CA GLY A 87 -9.70 -3.56 9.37
C GLY A 87 -9.50 -3.29 10.87
N THR A 88 -10.52 -2.80 11.58
CA THR A 88 -10.45 -2.56 13.04
C THR A 88 -10.12 -3.83 13.84
N PRO A 89 -10.86 -4.95 13.71
CA PRO A 89 -10.53 -6.17 14.45
C PRO A 89 -9.18 -6.74 14.03
N ILE A 90 -8.86 -6.77 12.72
CA ILE A 90 -7.58 -7.29 12.22
C ILE A 90 -6.41 -6.50 12.83
N SER A 91 -6.46 -5.18 12.77
CA SER A 91 -5.43 -4.29 13.32
C SER A 91 -5.29 -4.44 14.83
N TYR A 92 -6.41 -4.60 15.54
CA TYR A 92 -6.40 -4.81 17.00
C TYR A 92 -5.71 -6.13 17.38
N TYR A 93 -6.01 -7.23 16.69
CA TYR A 93 -5.38 -8.52 16.95
C TYR A 93 -3.90 -8.53 16.53
N ALA A 94 -3.56 -7.95 15.37
CA ALA A 94 -2.18 -7.80 14.91
C ALA A 94 -1.33 -7.02 15.92
N ALA A 95 -1.80 -5.86 16.39
CA ALA A 95 -1.04 -5.03 17.33
C ALA A 95 -0.95 -5.65 18.74
N ARG A 96 -2.04 -6.24 19.24
CA ARG A 96 -2.09 -6.85 20.58
C ARG A 96 -1.18 -8.06 20.67
N TYR A 97 -1.19 -8.92 19.65
CA TYR A 97 -0.48 -10.19 19.65
C TYR A 97 0.81 -10.17 18.82
N GLY A 98 1.15 -9.09 18.12
CA GLY A 98 2.39 -8.96 17.34
C GLY A 98 2.55 -10.05 16.28
N VAL A 99 1.43 -10.43 15.65
CA VAL A 99 1.34 -11.52 14.67
C VAL A 99 1.00 -10.97 13.31
N ASP A 100 1.72 -11.49 12.31
CA ASP A 100 1.51 -11.23 10.89
C ASP A 100 0.17 -11.80 10.42
N ILE A 101 -0.31 -11.30 9.29
CA ILE A 101 -1.56 -11.77 8.68
C ILE A 101 -1.54 -13.29 8.39
N ASP A 102 -0.36 -13.82 8.08
CA ASP A 102 -0.12 -15.25 7.87
C ASP A 102 -0.27 -16.07 9.15
N LEU A 103 0.11 -15.50 10.30
CA LEU A 103 -0.05 -16.14 11.60
C LEU A 103 -1.48 -15.99 12.11
N LEU A 104 -2.16 -14.89 11.80
CA LEU A 104 -3.59 -14.70 12.05
C LEU A 104 -4.44 -15.72 11.27
N SER A 105 -4.15 -15.96 9.99
CA SER A 105 -4.86 -16.96 9.19
C SER A 105 -4.62 -18.40 9.70
N ARG A 106 -3.40 -18.71 10.17
CA ARG A 106 -3.12 -19.98 10.88
C ARG A 106 -3.93 -20.10 12.16
N GLY A 107 -3.95 -19.04 12.98
CA GLY A 107 -4.69 -18.98 14.23
C GLY A 107 -6.21 -19.04 14.07
N ALA A 108 -6.72 -18.61 12.92
CA ALA A 108 -8.15 -18.65 12.57
C ALA A 108 -8.63 -20.04 12.11
N GLY A 109 -7.75 -21.05 12.07
CA GLY A 109 -8.12 -22.44 11.74
C GLY A 109 -7.88 -22.85 10.29
N PHE A 110 -7.33 -21.97 9.44
CA PHE A 110 -7.01 -22.31 8.04
C PHE A 110 -5.70 -23.11 7.88
N GLY A 111 -4.91 -23.24 8.96
CA GLY A 111 -3.67 -24.01 8.97
C GLY A 111 -2.58 -23.47 8.01
N TYR A 112 -1.58 -24.30 7.72
CA TYR A 112 -0.48 -23.91 6.83
C TYR A 112 -0.92 -23.67 5.38
N ALA A 113 -1.88 -24.45 4.87
CA ALA A 113 -2.33 -24.34 3.49
C ALA A 113 -3.04 -23.00 3.23
N GLY A 114 -3.94 -22.59 4.13
CA GLY A 114 -4.62 -21.30 3.98
C GLY A 114 -3.71 -20.11 4.23
N SER A 115 -2.70 -20.25 5.10
CA SER A 115 -1.65 -19.24 5.24
C SER A 115 -0.85 -19.05 3.96
N THR A 116 -0.43 -20.12 3.28
CA THR A 116 0.28 -19.99 1.99
C THR A 116 -0.59 -19.32 0.93
N ILE A 117 -1.89 -19.65 0.86
CA ILE A 117 -2.81 -19.01 -0.07
C ILE A 117 -2.96 -17.52 0.25
N ALA A 118 -3.10 -17.15 1.53
CA ALA A 118 -3.17 -15.76 1.96
C ALA A 118 -1.89 -14.99 1.55
N SER A 119 -0.70 -15.51 1.88
CA SER A 119 0.57 -14.91 1.47
C SER A 119 0.67 -14.74 -0.05
N LEU A 120 0.22 -15.74 -0.83
CA LEU A 120 0.25 -15.69 -2.30
C LEU A 120 -0.66 -14.59 -2.84
N VAL A 121 -1.86 -14.43 -2.27
CA VAL A 121 -2.79 -13.35 -2.64
C VAL A 121 -2.13 -11.99 -2.37
N TYR A 122 -1.59 -11.77 -1.16
CA TYR A 122 -0.92 -10.51 -0.81
C TYR A 122 0.31 -10.22 -1.69
N ALA A 123 1.15 -11.22 -1.95
CA ALA A 123 2.29 -11.08 -2.83
C ALA A 123 1.84 -10.68 -4.25
N SER A 124 0.77 -11.31 -4.76
CA SER A 124 0.21 -10.99 -6.08
C SER A 124 -0.29 -9.55 -6.15
N PHE A 125 -1.02 -9.08 -5.13
CA PHE A 125 -1.45 -7.68 -5.06
C PHE A 125 -0.26 -6.72 -5.05
N THR A 126 0.80 -7.03 -4.30
CA THR A 126 2.01 -6.21 -4.27
C THR A 126 2.63 -6.07 -5.66
N PHE A 127 2.72 -7.15 -6.43
CA PHE A 127 3.20 -7.10 -7.81
C PHE A 127 2.28 -6.31 -8.74
N ILE A 128 0.96 -6.43 -8.58
CA ILE A 128 -0.02 -5.67 -9.36
C ILE A 128 0.13 -4.18 -9.08
N PHE A 129 0.18 -3.75 -7.82
CA PHE A 129 0.39 -2.33 -7.48
C PHE A 129 1.74 -1.82 -7.94
N PHE A 130 2.81 -2.60 -7.79
CA PHE A 130 4.12 -2.24 -8.33
C PHE A 130 4.06 -2.00 -9.85
N ALA A 131 3.39 -2.87 -10.59
CA ALA A 131 3.23 -2.73 -12.03
C ALA A 131 2.37 -1.52 -12.41
N LEU A 132 1.28 -1.26 -11.68
CA LEU A 132 0.40 -0.11 -11.91
C LEU A 132 1.09 1.22 -11.58
N GLU A 133 1.84 1.30 -10.48
CA GLU A 133 2.64 2.48 -10.13
C GLU A 133 3.72 2.73 -11.19
N ALA A 134 4.41 1.68 -11.64
CA ALA A 134 5.37 1.79 -12.74
C ALA A 134 4.70 2.29 -14.02
N ALA A 135 3.46 1.88 -14.29
CA ALA A 135 2.72 2.33 -15.46
C ALA A 135 2.32 3.82 -15.39
N ILE A 136 1.86 4.28 -14.23
CA ILE A 136 1.54 5.70 -14.01
C ILE A 136 2.81 6.56 -14.14
N MET A 137 3.92 6.12 -13.55
CA MET A 137 5.21 6.82 -13.68
C MET A 137 5.67 6.88 -15.15
N SER A 138 5.55 5.79 -15.90
CA SER A 138 5.90 5.77 -17.33
C SER A 138 5.05 6.73 -18.14
N MET A 139 3.75 6.81 -17.87
CA MET A 139 2.86 7.77 -18.52
C MET A 139 3.29 9.21 -18.22
N ALA A 140 3.68 9.51 -16.97
CA ALA A 140 4.22 10.82 -16.63
C ALA A 140 5.55 11.13 -17.35
N LEU A 141 6.45 10.14 -17.47
CA LEU A 141 7.71 10.28 -18.22
C LEU A 141 7.48 10.51 -19.72
N GLU A 142 6.50 9.83 -20.31
CA GLU A 142 6.10 10.05 -21.69
C GLU A 142 5.59 11.48 -21.89
N LEU A 143 4.69 11.96 -21.02
CA LEU A 143 4.11 13.29 -21.12
C LEU A 143 5.11 14.43 -20.89
N LEU A 144 6.07 14.25 -19.97
CA LEU A 144 7.02 15.30 -19.59
C LEU A 144 8.30 15.31 -20.42
N LEU A 145 8.82 14.12 -20.77
CA LEU A 145 10.13 13.94 -21.39
C LEU A 145 10.05 13.31 -22.79
N GLY A 146 8.86 12.89 -23.25
CA GLY A 146 8.68 12.21 -24.52
C GLY A 146 9.29 10.81 -24.57
N ILE A 147 9.54 10.18 -23.41
CA ILE A 147 10.12 8.84 -23.34
C ILE A 147 9.06 7.80 -23.72
N PRO A 148 9.33 6.89 -24.67
CA PRO A 148 8.39 5.84 -25.03
C PRO A 148 8.03 4.94 -23.84
N LEU A 149 6.76 4.54 -23.72
CA LEU A 149 6.23 3.76 -22.60
C LEU A 149 7.04 2.51 -22.27
N TYR A 150 7.49 1.75 -23.28
CA TYR A 150 8.26 0.52 -23.04
C TYR A 150 9.60 0.77 -22.33
N ILE A 151 10.25 1.90 -22.61
CA ILE A 151 11.46 2.34 -21.91
C ILE A 151 11.08 2.89 -20.53
N GLY A 152 9.99 3.66 -20.47
CA GLY A 152 9.43 4.17 -19.22
C GLY A 152 9.23 3.07 -18.20
N TYR A 153 8.62 1.93 -18.58
CA TYR A 153 8.35 0.82 -17.66
C TYR A 153 9.64 0.26 -17.07
N ALA A 154 10.68 0.10 -17.89
CA ALA A 154 11.98 -0.39 -17.43
C ALA A 154 12.65 0.61 -16.47
N ILE A 155 12.61 1.91 -16.78
CA ILE A 155 13.18 2.96 -15.93
C ILE A 155 12.45 3.02 -14.58
N SER A 156 11.12 3.07 -14.60
CA SER A 156 10.26 3.13 -13.43
C SER A 156 10.46 1.92 -12.50
N ALA A 157 10.66 0.72 -13.06
CA ALA A 157 10.96 -0.46 -12.25
C ALA A 157 12.39 -0.46 -11.69
N LEU A 158 13.38 -0.07 -12.50
CA LEU A 158 14.80 -0.13 -12.13
C LEU A 158 15.16 0.89 -11.04
N ILE A 159 14.54 2.07 -11.05
CA ILE A 159 14.81 3.13 -10.07
C ILE A 159 14.36 2.77 -8.65
N VAL A 160 13.37 1.89 -8.51
CA VAL A 160 12.85 1.45 -7.20
C VAL A 160 13.76 0.40 -6.54
N LEU A 161 14.43 -0.46 -7.31
CA LEU A 161 15.30 -1.51 -6.78
C LEU A 161 16.39 -1.03 -5.80
N PRO A 162 17.18 0.03 -6.08
CA PRO A 162 18.17 0.53 -5.13
C PRO A 162 17.56 1.18 -3.89
N LEU A 163 16.32 1.68 -3.98
CA LEU A 163 15.62 2.27 -2.85
C LEU A 163 15.24 1.19 -1.82
N VAL A 164 14.79 0.03 -2.31
CA VAL A 164 14.35 -1.09 -1.47
C VAL A 164 15.54 -1.85 -0.87
N SER A 165 16.69 -1.89 -1.55
CA SER A 165 17.88 -2.64 -1.08
C SER A 165 18.48 -2.13 0.23
N HIS A 166 18.24 -0.87 0.59
CA HIS A 166 18.75 -0.24 1.82
C HIS A 166 17.84 -0.46 3.05
N GLY A 167 16.76 -1.23 2.89
CA GLY A 167 15.88 -1.65 3.98
C GLY A 167 14.96 -0.55 4.52
N ILE A 168 14.12 -0.93 5.49
CA ILE A 168 12.96 -0.12 5.94
C ILE A 168 13.35 1.21 6.62
N ALA A 169 14.53 1.28 7.24
CA ALA A 169 15.00 2.48 7.93
C ALA A 169 15.37 3.60 6.94
N TYR A 170 15.92 3.24 5.77
CA TYR A 170 16.21 4.21 4.72
C TYR A 170 14.92 4.67 4.03
N ILE A 171 14.03 3.73 3.71
CA ILE A 171 12.70 4.01 3.12
C ILE A 171 11.92 4.98 4.00
N SER A 172 11.83 4.71 5.31
CA SER A 172 11.09 5.56 6.24
C SER A 172 11.66 6.98 6.34
N ARG A 173 12.99 7.15 6.28
CA ARG A 173 13.62 8.48 6.27
C ARG A 173 13.36 9.23 4.96
N PHE A 174 13.48 8.54 3.84
CA PHE A 174 13.19 9.11 2.52
C PHE A 174 11.73 9.56 2.44
N GLN A 175 10.80 8.70 2.85
CA GLN A 175 9.37 8.98 2.90
C GLN A 175 9.04 10.17 3.81
N ALA A 176 9.63 10.25 5.00
CA ALA A 176 9.41 11.39 5.90
C ALA A 176 9.84 12.73 5.29
N TRP A 177 10.86 12.73 4.43
CA TRP A 177 11.34 13.93 3.73
C TRP A 177 10.55 14.24 2.46
N SER A 178 10.15 13.23 1.69
CA SER A 178 9.39 13.41 0.45
C SER A 178 7.91 13.74 0.70
N GLN A 179 7.35 13.31 1.84
CA GLN A 179 5.94 13.45 2.15
C GLN A 179 5.43 14.91 2.16
N PRO A 180 6.11 15.91 2.76
CA PRO A 180 5.68 17.30 2.67
C PRO A 180 5.66 17.81 1.22
N VAL A 181 6.65 17.43 0.41
CA VAL A 181 6.72 17.79 -1.02
C VAL A 181 5.57 17.15 -1.78
N TRP A 182 5.30 15.88 -1.51
CA TRP A 182 4.18 15.14 -2.10
C TRP A 182 2.83 15.80 -1.76
N VAL A 183 2.58 16.17 -0.50
CA VAL A 183 1.35 16.88 -0.11
C VAL A 183 1.20 18.19 -0.86
N VAL A 184 2.27 18.99 -0.98
CA VAL A 184 2.22 20.24 -1.74
C VAL A 184 1.91 19.97 -3.21
N LEU A 185 2.56 18.98 -3.83
CA LEU A 185 2.30 18.57 -5.22
C LEU A 185 0.87 18.08 -5.42
N GLN A 186 0.27 17.44 -4.42
CA GLN A 186 -1.12 17.01 -4.46
C GLN A 186 -2.12 18.17 -4.42
N LEU A 187 -1.79 19.21 -3.64
CA LEU A 187 -2.65 20.37 -3.46
C LEU A 187 -2.59 21.35 -4.65
N ILE A 188 -1.48 21.39 -5.39
CA ILE A 188 -1.30 22.31 -6.52
C ILE A 188 -2.38 22.12 -7.61
N PRO A 189 -2.61 20.91 -8.16
CA PRO A 189 -3.64 20.70 -9.17
C PRO A 189 -5.03 21.04 -8.66
N LEU A 190 -5.36 20.66 -7.43
CA LEU A 190 -6.64 20.98 -6.81
C LEU A 190 -6.83 22.50 -6.69
N PHE A 191 -5.82 23.22 -6.20
CA PHE A 191 -5.87 24.68 -6.09
C PHE A 191 -6.06 25.35 -7.46
N TYR A 192 -5.33 24.90 -8.47
CA TYR A 192 -5.44 25.41 -9.84
C TYR A 192 -6.83 25.18 -10.42
N VAL A 193 -7.38 23.98 -10.26
CA VAL A 193 -8.71 23.61 -10.74
C VAL A 193 -9.78 24.44 -10.06
N PHE A 194 -9.74 24.61 -8.72
CA PHE A 194 -10.75 25.41 -8.00
C PHE A 194 -10.66 26.91 -8.25
N HIS A 195 -9.53 27.44 -8.71
CA HIS A 195 -9.38 28.85 -9.11
C HIS A 195 -9.66 29.07 -10.59
N HIS A 196 -9.91 28.02 -11.36
CA HIS A 196 -10.16 28.15 -12.78
C HIS A 196 -11.55 28.76 -13.02
N PRO A 197 -11.70 29.77 -13.91
CA PRO A 197 -12.98 30.46 -14.13
C PRO A 197 -14.13 29.55 -14.57
N GLU A 198 -13.79 28.45 -15.24
CA GLU A 198 -14.73 27.43 -15.74
C GLU A 198 -15.06 26.34 -14.70
N SER A 199 -14.46 26.40 -13.50
CA SER A 199 -14.73 25.41 -12.47
C SER A 199 -16.06 25.68 -11.78
N SER A 200 -16.99 24.74 -11.94
CA SER A 200 -18.26 24.74 -11.23
C SER A 200 -18.31 23.57 -10.26
N VAL A 201 -18.35 23.88 -8.96
CA VAL A 201 -18.55 22.87 -7.91
C VAL A 201 -19.86 22.11 -8.14
N GLN A 202 -20.90 22.80 -8.60
CA GLN A 202 -22.17 22.15 -8.96
C GLN A 202 -22.01 21.22 -10.16
N GLY A 203 -21.22 21.61 -11.16
CA GLY A 203 -20.89 20.75 -12.30
C GLY A 203 -20.12 19.50 -11.91
N TRP A 204 -19.30 19.57 -10.87
CA TRP A 204 -18.59 18.40 -10.31
C TRP A 204 -19.55 17.42 -9.62
N PHE A 205 -20.46 17.93 -8.78
CA PHE A 205 -21.45 17.09 -8.11
C PHE A 205 -22.46 16.47 -9.10
N ALA A 206 -22.77 17.18 -10.19
CA ALA A 206 -23.67 16.74 -11.24
C ALA A 206 -22.95 15.97 -12.36
N TYR A 207 -21.67 15.63 -12.19
CA TYR A 207 -20.90 14.95 -13.24
C TYR A 207 -21.41 13.52 -13.45
N GLU A 208 -21.99 13.28 -14.62
CA GLU A 208 -22.62 11.99 -15.00
C GLU A 208 -21.60 10.96 -15.49
N GLY A 209 -20.40 11.37 -15.91
CA GLY A 209 -19.40 10.45 -16.47
C GLY A 209 -19.80 9.84 -17.81
N GLU A 210 -19.04 8.83 -18.25
CA GLU A 210 -19.22 8.15 -19.54
C GLU A 210 -20.52 7.34 -19.63
N ALA A 211 -21.11 6.99 -18.48
CA ALA A 211 -22.40 6.31 -18.39
C ALA A 211 -23.61 7.22 -18.74
N GLY A 212 -23.39 8.53 -18.90
CA GLY A 212 -24.43 9.50 -19.31
C GLY A 212 -25.59 9.58 -18.34
N SER A 213 -26.81 9.85 -18.84
CA SER A 213 -27.98 10.16 -18.01
C SER A 213 -28.35 9.09 -16.97
N GLU A 214 -27.91 7.84 -17.13
CA GLU A 214 -28.13 6.77 -16.14
C GLU A 214 -27.32 6.96 -14.84
N ALA A 215 -26.26 7.77 -14.89
CA ALA A 215 -25.39 8.09 -13.77
C ALA A 215 -25.70 9.45 -13.12
N ALA A 216 -26.65 10.21 -13.67
CA ALA A 216 -27.15 11.46 -13.08
C ALA A 216 -27.82 11.24 -11.71
N SER A 217 -28.30 10.02 -11.47
CA SER A 217 -28.89 9.59 -10.20
C SER A 217 -28.25 8.31 -9.70
N PHE A 218 -28.53 7.95 -8.44
CA PHE A 218 -28.02 6.72 -7.86
C PHE A 218 -28.57 5.51 -8.63
N ASN A 219 -27.67 4.76 -9.26
CA ASN A 219 -27.98 3.54 -9.99
C ASN A 219 -27.26 2.37 -9.33
N ILE A 220 -28.04 1.39 -8.88
CA ILE A 220 -27.51 0.23 -8.14
C ILE A 220 -26.49 -0.57 -8.95
N LEU A 221 -26.63 -0.62 -10.29
CA LEU A 221 -25.73 -1.36 -11.16
C LEU A 221 -24.39 -0.65 -11.30
N LEU A 222 -24.40 0.67 -11.51
CA LEU A 222 -23.19 1.49 -11.61
C LEU A 222 -22.47 1.57 -10.25
N PHE A 223 -23.22 1.73 -9.17
CA PHE A 223 -22.71 1.61 -7.81
C PHE A 223 -22.08 0.24 -7.57
N GLY A 224 -22.74 -0.85 -8.00
CA GLY A 224 -22.24 -2.22 -7.86
C GLY A 224 -20.94 -2.45 -8.64
N ALA A 225 -20.85 -1.93 -9.86
CA ALA A 225 -19.65 -1.99 -10.68
C ALA A 225 -18.48 -1.22 -10.06
N ALA A 226 -18.71 0.04 -9.66
CA ALA A 226 -17.70 0.85 -8.97
C ALA A 226 -17.27 0.20 -7.64
N SER A 227 -18.23 -0.32 -6.88
CA SER A 227 -17.95 -1.01 -5.62
C SER A 227 -17.16 -2.30 -5.85
N ALA A 228 -17.41 -3.07 -6.91
CA ALA A 228 -16.64 -4.28 -7.18
C ALA A 228 -15.15 -3.99 -7.42
N VAL A 229 -14.85 -2.92 -8.18
CA VAL A 229 -13.47 -2.46 -8.39
C VAL A 229 -12.84 -2.04 -7.06
N LEU A 230 -13.53 -1.20 -6.29
CA LEU A 230 -13.04 -0.70 -5.00
C LEU A 230 -12.86 -1.80 -3.96
N MET A 231 -13.78 -2.76 -3.87
CA MET A 231 -13.74 -3.84 -2.89
C MET A 231 -12.58 -4.81 -3.15
N SER A 232 -12.11 -4.92 -4.40
CA SER A 232 -10.90 -5.70 -4.69
C SER A 232 -9.67 -5.18 -3.93
N LEU A 233 -9.64 -3.89 -3.58
CA LEU A 233 -8.54 -3.23 -2.88
C LEU A 233 -8.55 -3.54 -1.36
N VAL A 234 -9.64 -4.09 -0.81
CA VAL A 234 -9.75 -4.45 0.61
C VAL A 234 -8.68 -5.49 1.01
N ALA A 235 -8.18 -6.28 0.05
CA ALA A 235 -7.07 -7.19 0.26
C ALA A 235 -5.79 -6.49 0.78
N GLN A 236 -5.59 -5.19 0.53
CA GLN A 236 -4.42 -4.46 1.05
C GLN A 236 -4.39 -4.35 2.58
N ILE A 237 -5.48 -4.62 3.29
CA ILE A 237 -5.50 -4.64 4.76
C ILE A 237 -4.45 -5.62 5.32
N GLY A 238 -4.12 -6.70 4.59
CA GLY A 238 -3.09 -7.64 5.02
C GLY A 238 -1.69 -7.02 5.10
N GLU A 239 -1.33 -6.24 4.09
CA GLU A 239 -0.04 -5.52 4.08
C GLU A 239 0.02 -4.48 5.20
N GLN A 240 -1.07 -3.74 5.42
CA GLN A 240 -1.16 -2.76 6.51
C GLN A 240 -1.03 -3.42 7.90
N ALA A 241 -1.56 -4.63 8.07
CA ALA A 241 -1.45 -5.38 9.30
C ALA A 241 0.00 -5.80 9.61
N ASP A 242 0.77 -6.17 8.59
CA ASP A 242 2.19 -6.55 8.74
C ASP A 242 3.06 -5.36 9.14
N PHE A 243 2.73 -4.14 8.70
CA PHE A 243 3.41 -2.91 9.14
C PHE A 243 3.12 -2.51 10.60
N LEU A 244 1.98 -2.92 11.15
CA LEU A 244 1.53 -2.54 12.50
C LEU A 244 2.21 -3.32 13.65
N ARG A 245 2.91 -4.43 13.34
CA ARG A 245 3.56 -5.27 14.37
C ARG A 245 4.79 -4.62 15.02
#